data_AF-A0A529L4C4-F1
#
_entry.id   AF-A0A529L4C4-F1
#
_cell.length_a   1.000
_cell.length_b   1.000
_cell.length_c   1.000
_cell.angle_alpha   90.00
_cell.angle_beta   90.00
_cell.angle_gamma   90.00
#
_symmetry.space_group_name_H-M   'P 1'
#
loop_
_entity.id
_entity.type
_entity.pdbx_description
1 polymer ?
#
loop_
_entity_poly.entity_id
_entity_poly.type
_entity_poly.pdbx_seq_one_letter_code
_entity_poly.pdbx_strand_id
1 'polypeptide(L)'
;LYIWAGPHHLHYTALPDWAQTLGMVFSIMLWMPSWGGMINGLMTLSGAWDKIRTDPIIRMMVMAVAFYGMSTFEGPMMSIKSVNSLSHYTDWTIGHVHSGALGWVGMISFGAIYYMVPKLWNRQR
;
A
#
# COMPACT_ATOMS: atom_id res chain seq x y z
N LEU A 1 -1.41 -1.84 15.98
CA LEU A 1 -0.77 -2.84 15.12
C LEU A 1 0.40 -2.25 14.34
N TYR A 2 0.19 -1.23 13.49
CA TYR A 2 1.26 -0.64 12.64
C TYR A 2 2.53 -0.23 13.40
N ILE A 3 2.42 0.38 14.58
CA ILE A 3 3.58 0.83 15.39
C ILE A 3 4.58 -0.30 15.70
N TRP A 4 4.11 -1.55 15.78
CA TRP A 4 4.95 -2.70 16.09
C TRP A 4 5.73 -3.24 14.88
N ALA A 5 5.44 -2.78 13.66
CA ALA A 5 6.11 -3.27 12.45
C ALA A 5 7.57 -2.79 12.32
N GLY A 6 7.98 -1.77 13.08
CA GLY A 6 9.31 -1.13 12.95
C GLY A 6 10.51 -2.10 12.83
N PRO A 7 10.63 -3.14 13.67
CA PRO A 7 11.76 -4.06 13.62
C PRO A 7 11.88 -4.90 12.33
N HIS A 8 10.87 -4.90 11.44
CA HIS A 8 10.98 -5.60 10.14
C HIS A 8 12.04 -5.01 9.20
N HIS A 9 12.52 -3.80 9.50
CA HIS A 9 13.63 -3.15 8.81
C HIS A 9 15.00 -3.63 9.31
N LEU A 10 15.04 -4.40 10.40
CA LEU A 10 16.24 -4.69 11.18
C LEU A 10 16.47 -6.20 11.37
N HIS A 11 15.94 -7.01 10.45
CA HIS A 11 16.17 -8.46 10.48
C HIS A 11 17.64 -8.80 10.25
N TYR A 12 18.16 -9.75 11.04
CA TYR A 12 19.56 -10.17 11.02
C TYR A 12 20.59 -9.04 11.23
N THR A 13 20.17 -7.98 11.94
CA THR A 13 21.07 -6.92 12.40
C THR A 13 21.50 -7.15 13.85
N ALA A 14 22.21 -6.17 14.44
CA ALA A 14 22.53 -6.16 15.87
C ALA A 14 21.29 -5.98 16.79
N LEU A 15 20.10 -5.73 16.23
CA LEU A 15 18.87 -5.64 17.01
C LEU A 15 18.58 -7.00 17.70
N PRO A 16 18.17 -7.02 18.99
CA PRO A 16 17.83 -8.26 19.67
C PRO A 16 16.78 -9.11 18.93
N ASP A 17 16.97 -10.42 18.93
CA ASP A 17 16.13 -11.35 18.17
C ASP A 17 14.64 -11.29 18.53
N TRP A 18 14.33 -11.06 19.80
CA TRP A 18 12.94 -10.95 20.26
C TRP A 18 12.24 -9.73 19.62
N ALA A 19 12.95 -8.62 19.48
CA ALA A 19 12.41 -7.39 18.89
C ALA A 19 12.17 -7.59 17.39
N GLN A 20 13.11 -8.24 16.69
CA GLN A 20 12.94 -8.61 15.29
C GLN A 20 11.72 -9.51 15.09
N THR A 21 11.56 -10.55 15.92
CA THR A 21 10.43 -11.48 15.83
C THR A 21 9.09 -10.79 16.10
N LEU A 22 9.01 -9.84 17.05
CA LEU A 22 7.81 -9.02 17.23
C LEU A 22 7.49 -8.21 15.97
N GLY A 23 8.50 -7.58 15.34
CA GLY A 23 8.33 -6.86 14.09
C GLY A 23 7.74 -7.73 12.98
N MET A 24 8.27 -8.95 12.80
CA MET A 24 7.76 -9.91 11.82
C MET A 24 6.30 -10.30 12.11
N VAL A 25 5.98 -10.72 13.34
CA VAL A 25 4.63 -11.19 13.71
C VAL A 25 3.60 -10.09 13.50
N PHE A 26 3.87 -8.88 14.00
CA PHE A 26 2.92 -7.77 13.85
C PHE A 26 2.82 -7.26 12.41
N SER A 27 3.86 -7.40 11.60
CA SER A 27 3.81 -7.09 10.16
C SER A 27 2.95 -8.08 9.39
N ILE A 28 3.00 -9.38 9.73
CA ILE A 28 2.07 -10.38 9.18
C ILE A 28 0.63 -10.06 9.60
N MET A 29 0.39 -9.75 10.88
CA MET A 29 -0.94 -9.35 11.35
C MET A 29 -1.46 -8.07 10.70
N LEU A 30 -0.56 -7.15 10.32
CA LEU A 30 -0.91 -5.88 9.68
C LEU A 30 -1.54 -6.08 8.30
N TRP A 31 -1.32 -7.22 7.66
CA TRP A 31 -1.89 -7.54 6.36
C TRP A 31 -3.42 -7.40 6.32
N MET A 32 -4.12 -8.02 7.28
CA MET A 32 -5.58 -8.03 7.32
C MET A 32 -6.23 -6.64 7.46
N PRO A 33 -5.87 -5.78 8.44
CA PRO A 33 -6.43 -4.44 8.50
C PRO A 33 -6.03 -3.59 7.29
N SER A 34 -4.84 -3.78 6.72
CA SER A 34 -4.46 -3.10 5.49
C SER A 34 -5.37 -3.48 4.33
N TRP A 35 -5.58 -4.77 4.07
CA TRP A 35 -6.50 -5.26 3.05
C TRP A 35 -7.96 -4.90 3.34
N GLY A 36 -8.34 -4.73 4.60
CA GLY A 36 -9.65 -4.16 4.97
C GLY A 36 -9.90 -2.82 4.29
N GLY A 37 -8.89 -1.94 4.21
CA GLY A 37 -8.97 -0.69 3.47
C GLY A 37 -9.12 -0.89 1.96
N MET A 38 -8.37 -1.82 1.38
CA MET A 38 -8.46 -2.15 -0.05
C MET A 38 -9.85 -2.67 -0.42
N ILE A 39 -10.34 -3.68 0.32
CA ILE A 39 -11.63 -4.30 0.10
C ILE A 39 -12.74 -3.27 0.26
N ASN A 40 -12.69 -2.43 1.29
CA ASN A 40 -13.66 -1.36 1.49
C ASN A 40 -13.68 -0.39 0.30
N GLY A 41 -12.52 0.04 -0.18
CA GLY A 41 -12.40 0.90 -1.36
C GLY A 41 -12.95 0.27 -2.63
N LEU A 42 -12.59 -0.97 -2.93
CA LEU A 42 -13.02 -1.67 -4.15
C LEU A 42 -14.50 -2.06 -4.11
N MET A 43 -15.00 -2.54 -2.98
CA MET A 43 -16.41 -2.92 -2.83
C MET A 43 -17.35 -1.72 -2.85
N THR A 44 -16.86 -0.52 -2.53
CA THR A 44 -17.61 0.73 -2.72
C THR A 44 -17.96 0.96 -4.20
N LEU A 45 -17.16 0.43 -5.13
CA LEU A 45 -17.42 0.50 -6.58
C LEU A 45 -18.36 -0.62 -7.08
N SER A 46 -18.81 -1.51 -6.20
CA SER A 46 -19.74 -2.59 -6.59
C SER A 46 -20.99 -2.02 -7.25
N GLY A 47 -21.33 -2.52 -8.44
CA GLY A 47 -22.42 -2.00 -9.28
C GLY A 47 -22.07 -0.78 -10.14
N ALA A 48 -20.87 -0.20 -10.01
CA ALA A 48 -20.40 0.96 -10.78
C ALA A 48 -19.07 0.70 -11.53
N TRP A 49 -18.72 -0.57 -11.73
CA TRP A 49 -17.48 -0.99 -12.40
C TRP A 49 -17.39 -0.53 -13.87
N ASP A 50 -18.52 -0.30 -14.52
CA ASP A 50 -18.61 0.29 -15.85
C ASP A 50 -17.92 1.66 -15.93
N LYS A 51 -17.92 2.41 -14.82
CA LYS A 51 -17.30 3.74 -14.75
C LYS A 51 -15.79 3.73 -14.90
N ILE A 52 -15.11 2.60 -14.71
CA ILE A 52 -13.67 2.51 -14.99
C ILE A 52 -13.38 2.79 -16.47
N ARG A 53 -14.32 2.48 -17.37
CA ARG A 53 -14.17 2.71 -18.81
C ARG A 53 -14.38 4.16 -19.20
N THR A 54 -15.22 4.90 -18.46
CA THR A 54 -15.66 6.25 -18.81
C THR A 54 -15.04 7.36 -17.97
N ASP A 55 -14.71 7.09 -16.71
CA ASP A 55 -14.18 8.06 -15.75
C ASP A 55 -12.69 7.76 -15.44
N PRO A 56 -11.75 8.59 -15.95
CA PRO A 56 -10.32 8.39 -15.68
C PRO A 56 -9.93 8.63 -14.21
N ILE A 57 -10.69 9.43 -13.45
CA ILE A 57 -10.45 9.64 -12.02
C ILE A 57 -10.76 8.36 -11.26
N ILE A 58 -11.90 7.73 -11.54
CA ILE A 58 -12.25 6.43 -10.94
C ILE A 58 -11.20 5.39 -11.33
N ARG A 59 -10.74 5.37 -12.59
CA ARG A 59 -9.66 4.48 -13.02
C ARG A 59 -8.40 4.67 -12.19
N MET A 60 -7.95 5.91 -11.98
CA MET A 60 -6.78 6.19 -11.14
C MET A 60 -6.99 5.78 -9.68
N MET A 61 -8.17 6.06 -9.11
CA MET A 61 -8.48 5.65 -7.73
C MET A 61 -8.50 4.13 -7.55
N VAL A 62 -9.05 3.38 -8.51
CA VAL A 62 -9.04 1.91 -8.48
C VAL A 62 -7.62 1.37 -8.62
N MET A 63 -6.83 1.91 -9.55
CA MET A 63 -5.42 1.54 -9.70
C MET A 63 -4.64 1.83 -8.41
N ALA A 64 -4.91 2.97 -7.77
CA ALA A 64 -4.28 3.32 -6.51
C ALA A 64 -4.54 2.26 -5.44
N VAL A 65 -5.82 1.92 -5.23
CA VAL A 65 -6.23 0.92 -4.23
C VAL A 65 -5.66 -0.47 -4.56
N ALA A 66 -5.54 -0.83 -5.85
CA ALA A 66 -4.90 -2.07 -6.26
C ALA A 66 -3.41 -2.11 -5.89
N PHE A 67 -2.65 -1.04 -6.17
CA PHE A 67 -1.24 -0.95 -5.77
C PHE A 67 -1.08 -0.90 -4.25
N TYR A 68 -1.99 -0.25 -3.53
CA TYR A 68 -2.03 -0.32 -2.07
C TYR A 68 -2.19 -1.75 -1.57
N GLY A 69 -3.13 -2.51 -2.14
CA GLY A 69 -3.32 -3.92 -1.83
C GLY A 69 -2.08 -4.78 -2.11
N MET A 70 -1.44 -4.55 -3.25
CA MET A 70 -0.19 -5.21 -3.64
C MET A 70 0.94 -4.89 -2.66
N SER A 71 1.22 -3.61 -2.41
CA SER A 71 2.32 -3.21 -1.51
C SER A 71 2.06 -3.63 -0.07
N THR A 72 0.81 -3.59 0.39
CA THR A 72 0.44 -4.06 1.74
C THR A 72 0.31 -5.57 1.88
N PHE A 73 0.48 -6.32 0.78
CA PHE A 73 0.76 -7.75 0.81
C PHE A 73 2.27 -8.04 0.74
N GLU A 74 2.97 -7.36 -0.16
CA GLU A 74 4.42 -7.50 -0.33
C GLU A 74 5.20 -7.13 0.93
N GLY A 75 4.81 -6.06 1.64
CA GLY A 75 5.44 -5.64 2.89
C GLY A 75 5.45 -6.74 3.95
N PRO A 76 4.28 -7.32 4.32
CA PRO A 76 4.22 -8.49 5.20
C PRO A 76 5.05 -9.68 4.71
N MET A 77 5.11 -9.95 3.40
CA MET A 77 5.98 -11.01 2.87
C MET A 77 7.46 -10.70 3.10
N MET A 78 7.91 -9.48 2.80
CA MET A 78 9.28 -9.02 3.03
C MET A 78 9.63 -8.90 4.52
N SER A 79 8.65 -8.85 5.42
CA SER A 79 8.86 -8.87 6.88
C SER A 79 9.11 -10.26 7.45
N ILE A 80 8.94 -11.32 6.65
CA ILE A 80 9.31 -12.68 7.04
C ILE A 80 10.84 -12.77 6.99
N LYS A 81 11.48 -13.15 8.10
CA LYS A 81 12.96 -13.20 8.20
C LYS A 81 13.61 -13.88 6.98
N SER A 82 13.12 -15.06 6.56
CA SER A 82 13.69 -15.79 5.40
C SER A 82 13.53 -15.08 4.05
N VAL A 83 12.49 -14.26 3.87
CA VAL A 83 12.33 -13.43 2.68
C VAL A 83 13.23 -12.20 2.79
N ASN A 84 13.26 -11.59 3.98
CA ASN A 84 14.10 -10.44 4.26
C ASN A 84 15.59 -10.74 4.04
N SER A 85 16.07 -11.94 4.36
CA SER A 85 17.46 -12.33 4.08
C SER A 85 17.84 -12.29 2.59
N LEU A 86 16.85 -12.21 1.69
CA LEU A 86 17.06 -12.01 0.24
C LEU A 86 16.71 -10.58 -0.21
N SER A 87 15.68 -9.96 0.37
CA SER A 87 15.22 -8.64 -0.07
C SER A 87 16.03 -7.49 0.54
N HIS A 88 16.61 -7.68 1.73
CA HIS A 88 17.34 -6.64 2.45
C HIS A 88 18.61 -6.21 1.70
N TYR A 89 18.87 -4.91 1.66
CA TYR A 89 19.96 -4.29 0.87
C TYR A 89 19.93 -4.54 -0.65
N THR A 90 18.76 -4.90 -1.21
CA THR A 90 18.59 -5.04 -2.67
C THR A 90 17.60 -4.01 -3.23
N ASP A 91 17.58 -3.87 -4.55
CA ASP A 91 16.59 -3.07 -5.27
C ASP A 91 15.15 -3.57 -5.11
N TRP A 92 14.94 -4.77 -4.56
CA TRP A 92 13.59 -5.20 -4.19
C TRP A 92 12.96 -4.24 -3.17
N THR A 93 13.71 -3.79 -2.16
CA THR A 93 13.20 -2.79 -1.22
C THR A 93 12.81 -1.49 -1.93
N ILE A 94 13.57 -1.08 -2.95
CA ILE A 94 13.27 0.11 -3.73
C ILE A 94 12.02 -0.09 -4.59
N GLY A 95 11.87 -1.27 -5.21
CA GLY A 95 10.67 -1.67 -5.94
C GLY A 95 9.43 -1.63 -5.06
N HIS A 96 9.50 -2.22 -3.87
CA HIS A 96 8.42 -2.18 -2.86
C HIS A 96 8.02 -0.75 -2.51
N VAL A 97 9.00 0.10 -2.22
CA VAL A 97 8.76 1.53 -1.92
C VAL A 97 8.07 2.22 -3.09
N HIS A 98 8.51 2.02 -4.33
CA HIS A 98 7.91 2.69 -5.50
C HIS A 98 6.53 2.14 -5.87
N SER A 99 6.26 0.85 -5.62
CA SER A 99 4.92 0.28 -5.74
C SER A 99 3.93 1.02 -4.82
N GLY A 100 4.31 1.26 -3.57
CA GLY A 100 3.49 2.05 -2.63
C GLY A 100 3.50 3.56 -2.93
N ALA A 101 4.65 4.13 -3.25
CA ALA A 101 4.80 5.57 -3.42
C ALA A 101 4.16 6.07 -4.71
N LEU A 102 4.47 5.46 -5.86
CA LEU A 102 3.91 5.87 -7.14
C LEU A 102 2.54 5.24 -7.37
N GLY A 103 2.46 3.92 -7.17
CA GLY A 103 1.27 3.13 -7.45
C GLY A 103 0.10 3.47 -6.53
N TRP A 104 0.33 3.61 -5.22
CA TRP A 104 -0.71 3.98 -4.25
C TRP A 104 -0.78 5.48 -4.01
N VAL A 105 0.23 6.06 -3.34
CA VAL A 105 0.19 7.45 -2.84
C VAL A 105 0.05 8.44 -4.01
N GLY A 106 0.89 8.30 -5.03
CA GLY A 106 0.84 9.15 -6.22
C GLY A 106 -0.52 9.11 -6.90
N MET A 107 -1.02 7.90 -7.22
CA MET A 107 -2.29 7.74 -7.94
C MET A 107 -3.50 8.21 -7.13
N ILE A 108 -3.58 7.93 -5.83
CA ILE A 108 -4.73 8.37 -5.01
C ILE A 108 -4.73 9.89 -4.85
N SER A 109 -3.56 10.50 -4.65
CA SER A 109 -3.42 11.95 -4.56
C SER A 109 -3.76 12.61 -5.90
N PHE A 110 -3.30 12.08 -7.02
CA PHE A 110 -3.71 12.57 -8.34
C PHE A 110 -5.23 12.48 -8.53
N GLY A 111 -5.84 11.34 -8.21
CA GLY A 111 -7.30 11.16 -8.28
C GLY A 111 -8.05 12.21 -7.46
N ALA A 112 -7.61 12.44 -6.23
CA ALA A 112 -8.18 13.44 -5.35
C ALA A 112 -8.02 14.86 -5.91
N ILE A 113 -6.83 15.22 -6.41
CA ILE A 113 -6.55 16.54 -7.00
C ILE A 113 -7.42 16.77 -8.23
N TYR A 114 -7.48 15.82 -9.17
CA TYR A 114 -8.30 15.94 -10.38
C TYR A 114 -9.80 16.09 -10.05
N TYR A 115 -10.25 15.53 -8.94
CA TYR A 115 -11.63 15.69 -8.48
C TYR A 115 -11.87 17.04 -7.78
N MET A 116 -10.94 17.47 -6.92
CA MET A 116 -11.11 18.65 -6.07
C MET A 116 -10.82 19.97 -6.78
N VAL A 117 -9.81 20.02 -7.65
CA VAL A 117 -9.36 21.28 -8.27
C VAL A 117 -10.47 21.97 -9.06
N PRO A 118 -11.25 21.31 -9.94
CA PRO A 118 -12.36 21.99 -10.62
C PRO A 118 -13.36 22.60 -9.64
N LYS A 119 -13.67 21.90 -8.54
CA LYS A 119 -14.61 22.39 -7.53
C LYS A 119 -14.10 23.60 -6.76
N LEU A 120 -12.84 23.55 -6.33
CA LEU A 120 -12.19 24.64 -5.62
C LEU A 120 -12.07 25.90 -6.49
N TRP A 121 -11.97 25.73 -7.81
CA TRP A 121 -11.92 26.83 -8.80
C TRP A 121 -13.27 27.12 -9.47
N ASN A 122 -14.39 26.58 -8.96
CA ASN A 122 -15.74 26.77 -9.54
C ASN A 122 -15.82 26.48 -11.06
N ARG A 123 -15.21 25.39 -11.50
CA ARG A 123 -15.22 24.88 -12.87
C ARG A 123 -16.04 23.59 -12.95
N GLN A 124 -16.79 23.44 -14.04
CA GLN A 124 -17.42 22.17 -14.38
C GLN A 124 -16.38 21.15 -14.85
N ARG A 125 -16.66 19.88 -14.59
CA ARG A 125 -15.88 18.73 -15.07
C ARG A 125 -16.53 18.15 -16.31
#